data_AF-A0A2M8NWF0-F1
#
_entry.id   AF-A0A2M8NWF0-F1
#
_cell.length_a   1.000
_cell.length_b   1.000
_cell.length_c   1.000
_cell.angle_alpha   90.00
_cell.angle_beta   90.00
_cell.angle_gamma   90.00
#
_symmetry.space_group_name_H-M   'P 1'
#
loop_
_entity.id
_entity.type
_entity.pdbx_description
1 polymer ?
#
loop_
_entity_poly.entity_id
_entity_poly.type
_entity_poly.pdbx_seq_one_letter_code
_entity_poly.pdbx_strand_id
1 'polypeptide(L)'
;MSQLLVLENDFWQVGILPQTGGSIAFGRVKHDGVWHDIMRPTHETDYTNSSKCASFVMIPWCNRIRDGKFTFNDKVYQLPINFKDGTAIHGIGRDVEWTVRKQDEKRIELSMDTRKVKRFFPMPFSAKMDFRL
;
A
#
# COMPACT_ATOMS: atom_id res chain seq x y z
N MET A 1 -13.00 7.26 -9.43
CA MET A 1 -11.92 6.44 -10.05
C MET A 1 -10.64 6.73 -9.28
N SER A 2 -9.88 5.71 -8.87
CA SER A 2 -8.56 5.92 -8.27
C SER A 2 -7.59 6.45 -9.32
N GLN A 3 -6.80 7.46 -8.98
CA GLN A 3 -5.86 8.08 -9.91
C GLN A 3 -4.61 7.21 -10.01
N LEU A 4 -4.33 6.70 -11.21
CA LEU A 4 -3.06 6.03 -11.51
C LEU A 4 -1.96 7.08 -11.70
N LEU A 5 -0.85 6.92 -10.99
CA LEU A 5 0.39 7.64 -11.25
C LEU A 5 1.38 6.69 -11.91
N VAL A 6 2.13 7.15 -12.90
CA VAL A 6 3.15 6.35 -13.58
C VAL A 6 4.51 6.99 -13.33
N LEU A 7 5.47 6.17 -12.90
CA LEU A 7 6.88 6.51 -12.83
C LEU A 7 7.62 5.67 -13.88
N GLU A 8 8.43 6.31 -14.71
CA GLU A 8 9.08 5.65 -15.85
C GLU A 8 10.49 6.19 -16.09
N ASN A 9 11.41 5.31 -16.49
CA ASN A 9 12.68 5.66 -17.11
C ASN A 9 12.88 4.77 -18.36
N ASP A 10 14.08 4.81 -18.97
CA ASP A 10 14.37 4.03 -20.19
C ASP A 10 14.22 2.50 -20.03
N PHE A 11 14.21 2.00 -18.78
CA PHE A 11 14.27 0.57 -18.45
C PHE A 11 13.06 0.06 -17.66
N TRP A 12 12.41 0.91 -16.86
CA TRP A 12 11.37 0.53 -15.90
C TRP A 12 10.15 1.42 -16.03
N GLN A 13 8.97 0.83 -15.85
CA GLN A 13 7.70 1.56 -15.72
C GLN A 13 6.91 0.97 -14.54
N VAL A 14 6.48 1.81 -13.61
CA VAL A 14 5.75 1.40 -12.41
C VAL A 14 4.49 2.25 -12.26
N GLY A 15 3.35 1.59 -12.13
CA GLY A 15 2.06 2.22 -11.83
C GLY A 15 1.78 2.23 -10.33
N ILE A 16 1.46 3.38 -9.75
CA ILE A 16 1.16 3.59 -8.33
C ILE A 16 -0.26 4.12 -8.15
N LEU A 17 -0.99 3.59 -7.17
CA LEU A 17 -2.38 3.95 -6.84
C LEU A 17 -2.45 4.58 -5.44
N PRO A 18 -2.28 5.92 -5.28
CA PRO A 18 -2.30 6.58 -3.99
C PRO A 18 -3.60 6.35 -3.19
N GLN A 19 -4.75 6.37 -3.87
CA GLN A 19 -6.06 6.17 -3.23
C GLN A 19 -6.31 4.71 -2.79
N THR A 20 -5.47 3.78 -3.23
CA THR A 20 -5.62 2.34 -2.94
C THR A 20 -4.45 1.90 -2.07
N GLY A 21 -4.22 2.61 -0.96
CA GLY A 21 -3.15 2.27 -0.02
C GLY A 21 -1.74 2.52 -0.55
N GLY A 22 -1.58 3.34 -1.60
CA GLY A 22 -0.31 3.49 -2.31
C GLY A 22 0.16 2.20 -2.98
N SER A 23 -0.78 1.33 -3.37
CA SER A 23 -0.48 0.04 -4.00
C SER A 23 0.20 0.21 -5.36
N ILE A 24 0.98 -0.80 -5.76
CA ILE A 24 1.54 -0.91 -7.11
C ILE A 24 0.51 -1.59 -8.01
N ALA A 25 0.13 -0.92 -9.10
CA ALA A 25 -0.78 -1.45 -10.11
C ALA A 25 -0.07 -2.41 -11.07
N PHE A 26 1.16 -2.09 -11.48
CA PHE A 26 2.00 -2.90 -12.35
C PHE A 26 3.47 -2.48 -12.19
N GLY A 27 4.37 -3.37 -12.61
CA GLY A 27 5.80 -3.12 -12.71
C GLY A 27 6.33 -3.82 -13.95
N ARG A 28 6.89 -3.03 -14.87
CA ARG A 28 7.33 -3.46 -16.21
C ARG A 28 8.78 -3.12 -16.44
N VAL A 29 9.44 -3.95 -17.24
CA VAL A 29 10.79 -3.70 -17.75
C VAL A 29 10.77 -3.58 -19.27
N LYS A 30 11.61 -2.72 -19.82
CA LYS A 30 11.78 -2.56 -21.26
C LYS A 30 12.84 -3.53 -21.76
N HIS A 31 12.49 -4.39 -22.70
CA HIS A 31 13.40 -5.31 -23.37
C HIS A 31 13.07 -5.35 -24.86
N ASP A 32 14.08 -5.15 -25.70
CA ASP A 32 13.96 -5.04 -27.16
C ASP A 32 12.89 -4.04 -27.63
N GLY A 33 12.83 -2.90 -26.94
CA GLY A 33 11.88 -1.82 -27.23
C GLY A 33 10.45 -2.09 -26.76
N VAL A 34 10.17 -3.27 -26.19
CA VAL A 34 8.85 -3.70 -25.74
C VAL A 34 8.80 -3.73 -24.21
N TRP A 35 7.67 -3.32 -23.64
CA TRP A 35 7.41 -3.43 -22.21
C TRP A 35 6.91 -4.81 -21.84
N HIS A 36 7.54 -5.43 -20.84
CA HIS A 36 7.16 -6.73 -20.29
C HIS A 36 6.78 -6.60 -18.82
N ASP A 37 5.60 -7.10 -18.44
CA ASP A 37 5.15 -7.14 -17.04
C ASP A 37 5.99 -8.14 -16.24
N ILE A 38 6.74 -7.66 -15.24
CA ILE A 38 7.46 -8.51 -14.27
C ILE A 38 6.60 -8.73 -13.01
N MET A 39 5.73 -7.77 -12.69
CA MET A 39 4.70 -7.93 -11.68
C MET A 39 3.36 -8.23 -12.35
N ARG A 40 2.53 -9.08 -11.73
CA ARG A 40 1.16 -9.34 -12.22
C ARG A 40 0.39 -8.01 -12.31
N PRO A 41 0.00 -7.54 -13.52
CA PRO A 41 -0.68 -6.26 -13.65
C PRO A 41 -2.09 -6.35 -13.06
N THR A 42 -2.52 -5.25 -12.48
CA THR A 42 -3.87 -5.08 -11.91
C THR A 42 -4.81 -4.68 -13.02
N HIS A 43 -5.97 -5.32 -13.13
CA HIS A 43 -7.00 -4.88 -14.07
C HIS A 43 -7.56 -3.53 -13.61
N GLU A 44 -7.87 -2.61 -14.53
CA GLU A 44 -8.29 -1.24 -14.17
C GLU A 44 -9.57 -1.22 -13.32
N THR A 45 -10.49 -2.15 -13.57
CA THR A 45 -11.73 -2.31 -12.77
C THR A 45 -11.46 -2.68 -11.32
N ASP A 46 -10.27 -3.22 -11.02
CA ASP A 46 -9.84 -3.64 -9.69
C ASP A 46 -8.98 -2.58 -8.99
N TYR A 47 -8.76 -1.40 -9.58
CA TYR A 47 -7.87 -0.39 -8.98
C TYR A 47 -8.32 0.11 -7.61
N THR A 48 -9.56 -0.10 -7.19
CA THR A 48 -10.04 0.24 -5.84
C THR A 48 -9.82 -0.88 -4.82
N ASN A 49 -9.30 -2.04 -5.23
CA ASN A 49 -9.10 -3.21 -4.38
C ASN A 49 -7.61 -3.53 -4.23
N SER A 50 -7.03 -3.14 -3.09
CA SER A 50 -5.61 -3.39 -2.79
C SER A 50 -5.24 -4.88 -2.83
N SER A 51 -6.17 -5.80 -2.55
CA SER A 51 -5.93 -7.25 -2.61
C SER A 51 -5.75 -7.77 -4.04
N LYS A 52 -6.23 -7.02 -5.02
CA LYS A 52 -6.11 -7.34 -6.45
C LYS A 52 -4.94 -6.62 -7.10
N CYS A 53 -4.32 -5.66 -6.41
CA CYS A 53 -3.16 -4.94 -6.89
C CYS A 53 -1.94 -5.87 -7.08
N ALA A 54 -0.95 -5.43 -7.85
CA ALA A 54 0.31 -6.17 -8.05
C ALA A 54 1.10 -6.29 -6.74
N SER A 55 1.08 -5.24 -5.92
CA SER A 55 1.61 -5.22 -4.55
C SER A 55 0.91 -4.16 -3.71
N PHE A 56 0.79 -4.39 -2.40
CA PHE A 56 0.22 -3.43 -1.45
C PHE A 56 1.04 -3.39 -0.16
N VAL A 57 0.97 -2.27 0.56
CA VAL A 57 1.73 -2.05 1.81
C VAL A 57 1.09 -2.77 2.99
N MET A 58 1.89 -3.28 3.93
CA MET A 58 1.42 -3.91 5.17
C MET A 58 1.99 -3.20 6.40
N ILE A 59 1.35 -2.10 6.80
CA ILE A 59 1.76 -1.30 7.96
C ILE A 59 0.56 -0.95 8.85
N PRO A 60 0.72 -0.89 10.19
CA PRO A 60 1.99 -0.97 10.91
C PRO A 60 2.48 -2.39 11.20
N TRP A 61 1.74 -3.43 10.82
CA TRP A 61 2.20 -4.81 10.93
C TRP A 61 2.00 -5.58 9.63
N CYS A 62 2.88 -6.54 9.39
CA CYS A 62 2.71 -7.54 8.35
C CYS A 62 2.09 -8.81 8.93
N ASN A 63 1.52 -9.63 8.03
CA ASN A 63 0.89 -10.91 8.38
C ASN A 63 -0.14 -10.79 9.52
N ARG A 64 -0.25 -11.81 10.38
CA ARG A 64 -1.33 -12.02 11.35
C ARG A 64 -0.90 -11.72 12.78
N ILE A 65 -1.81 -11.11 13.53
CA ILE A 65 -1.79 -11.07 14.99
C ILE A 65 -2.88 -12.01 15.48
N ARG A 66 -2.48 -13.05 16.22
CA ARG A 66 -3.38 -14.06 16.80
C ARG A 66 -4.43 -13.36 17.67
N ASP A 67 -5.69 -13.73 17.48
CA ASP A 67 -6.85 -13.18 18.20
C ASP A 67 -6.97 -11.64 18.14
N GLY A 68 -6.21 -10.99 17.25
CA GLY A 68 -6.07 -9.53 17.22
C GLY A 68 -5.51 -8.94 18.52
N LYS A 69 -4.89 -9.74 19.38
CA LYS A 69 -4.43 -9.31 20.70
C LYS A 69 -2.92 -9.18 20.73
N PHE A 70 -2.45 -8.07 21.29
CA PHE A 70 -1.04 -7.88 21.61
C PHE A 70 -0.89 -7.09 22.91
N THR A 71 0.26 -7.23 23.55
CA THR A 71 0.59 -6.56 24.81
C THR A 71 1.72 -5.58 24.55
N PHE A 72 1.60 -4.36 25.07
CA PHE A 72 2.65 -3.34 25.01
C PHE A 72 2.56 -2.46 26.27
N ASN A 73 3.69 -2.25 26.95
CA ASN A 73 3.77 -1.52 28.23
C ASN A 73 2.69 -1.97 29.23
N ASP A 74 2.65 -3.28 29.50
CA ASP A 74 1.71 -3.94 30.42
C ASP A 74 0.21 -3.72 30.13
N LYS A 75 -0.09 -3.18 28.95
CA LYS A 75 -1.46 -2.99 28.46
C LYS A 75 -1.77 -3.93 27.32
N VAL A 76 -2.88 -4.65 27.45
CA VAL A 76 -3.45 -5.48 26.38
C VAL A 76 -4.25 -4.59 25.43
N TYR A 77 -4.00 -4.75 24.14
CA TYR A 77 -4.71 -4.07 23.07
C TYR A 77 -5.45 -5.10 22.21
N GLN A 78 -6.66 -4.75 21.79
CA GLN A 78 -7.50 -5.53 20.88
C GLN A 78 -7.63 -4.80 19.55
N LEU A 79 -7.18 -5.44 18.48
CA LEU A 79 -7.39 -5.03 17.11
C LEU A 79 -8.66 -5.69 16.54
N PRO A 80 -9.32 -5.07 15.55
CA PRO A 80 -10.40 -5.71 14.82
C PRO A 80 -9.94 -7.01 14.15
N ILE A 81 -10.71 -8.07 14.29
CA ILE A 81 -10.55 -9.28 13.49
C ILE A 81 -11.09 -8.99 12.10
N ASN A 82 -10.20 -9.01 11.11
CA ASN A 82 -10.53 -8.70 9.72
C ASN A 82 -10.30 -9.90 8.78
N PHE A 83 -10.01 -11.08 9.33
CA PHE A 83 -9.84 -12.31 8.57
C PHE A 83 -10.58 -13.49 9.19
N LYS A 84 -11.01 -14.42 8.33
CA LYS A 84 -11.86 -15.56 8.70
C LYS A 84 -11.24 -16.57 9.67
N ASP A 85 -9.92 -16.52 9.86
CA ASP A 85 -9.18 -17.41 10.76
C ASP A 85 -9.08 -16.86 12.20
N GLY A 86 -9.81 -15.79 12.51
CA GLY A 86 -9.82 -15.19 13.85
C GLY A 86 -8.63 -14.26 14.11
N THR A 87 -7.86 -13.88 13.08
CA THR A 87 -6.70 -12.98 13.24
C THR A 87 -6.95 -11.56 12.72
N ALA A 88 -6.14 -10.62 13.21
CA ALA A 88 -5.99 -9.30 12.60
C ALA A 88 -4.81 -9.35 11.61
N ILE A 89 -5.04 -8.98 10.35
CA ILE A 89 -4.08 -9.18 9.26
C ILE A 89 -3.72 -7.87 8.54
N HIS A 90 -2.44 -7.74 8.15
CA HIS A 90 -1.91 -6.79 7.14
C HIS A 90 -1.98 -5.29 7.44
N GLY A 91 -2.21 -4.89 8.69
CA GLY A 91 -2.19 -3.48 9.01
C GLY A 91 -3.39 -2.71 8.50
N ILE A 92 -3.24 -1.39 8.40
CA ILE A 92 -4.25 -0.47 7.89
C ILE A 92 -3.80 0.30 6.65
N GLY A 93 -2.50 0.31 6.35
CA GLY A 93 -1.93 1.17 5.31
C GLY A 93 -2.50 0.91 3.92
N ARG A 94 -2.91 -0.34 3.63
CA ARG A 94 -3.53 -0.75 2.37
C ARG A 94 -4.99 -0.31 2.18
N ASP A 95 -5.66 0.09 3.26
CA ASP A 95 -7.10 0.36 3.30
C ASP A 95 -7.43 1.87 3.40
N VAL A 96 -6.41 2.73 3.31
CA VAL A 96 -6.56 4.18 3.41
C VAL A 96 -5.90 4.87 2.23
N GLU A 97 -6.40 6.05 1.90
CA GLU A 97 -5.79 6.89 0.88
C GLU A 97 -4.49 7.52 1.38
N TRP A 98 -3.48 7.54 0.51
CA TRP A 98 -2.21 8.19 0.77
C TRP A 98 -2.14 9.53 0.05
N THR A 99 -1.64 10.55 0.76
CA THR A 99 -1.44 11.88 0.18
C THR A 99 -0.15 11.90 -0.64
N VAL A 100 -0.24 12.28 -1.91
CA VAL A 100 0.92 12.58 -2.76
C VAL A 100 1.59 13.85 -2.23
N ARG A 101 2.87 13.75 -1.86
CA ARG A 101 3.69 14.87 -1.37
C ARG A 101 4.63 15.42 -2.43
N LYS A 102 5.14 14.55 -3.29
CA LYS A 102 5.99 14.91 -4.40
C LYS A 102 5.71 13.98 -5.57
N GLN A 103 5.70 14.56 -6.77
CA GLN A 103 5.64 13.84 -8.03
C GLN A 103 6.54 14.59 -9.01
N ASP A 104 7.60 13.93 -9.46
CA ASP A 104 8.46 14.36 -10.55
C ASP A 104 8.84 13.14 -11.41
N GLU A 105 9.61 13.38 -12.48
CA GLU A 105 10.01 12.34 -13.45
C GLU A 105 10.77 11.15 -12.82
N LYS A 106 11.39 11.34 -11.65
CA LYS A 106 12.26 10.34 -11.01
C LYS A 106 11.73 9.85 -9.67
N ARG A 107 10.65 10.46 -9.16
CA ARG A 107 10.20 10.21 -7.80
C ARG A 107 8.72 10.49 -7.58
N ILE A 108 8.07 9.54 -6.90
CA ILE A 108 6.76 9.74 -6.27
C ILE A 108 6.90 9.51 -4.76
N GLU A 109 6.60 10.54 -3.97
CA GLU A 109 6.55 10.45 -2.52
C GLU A 109 5.10 10.50 -2.04
N LEU A 110 4.70 9.48 -1.28
CA LEU A 110 3.40 9.39 -0.63
C LEU A 110 3.56 9.48 0.88
N SER A 111 2.54 10.00 1.56
CA SER A 111 2.49 10.02 3.02
C SER A 111 1.10 9.66 3.54
N MET A 112 1.08 9.08 4.73
CA MET A 112 -0.12 8.77 5.49
C MET A 112 0.11 9.20 6.94
N ASP A 113 -0.95 9.70 7.57
CA ASP A 113 -0.97 10.02 8.99
C ASP A 113 -2.25 9.46 9.61
N THR A 114 -2.11 8.52 10.55
CA THR A 114 -3.27 7.84 11.15
C THR A 114 -4.15 8.78 11.98
N ARG A 115 -3.66 9.98 12.32
CA ARG A 115 -4.47 11.00 13.01
C ARG A 115 -5.51 11.64 12.09
N LYS A 116 -5.37 11.46 10.76
CA LYS A 116 -6.23 12.04 9.72
C LYS A 116 -7.17 11.03 9.06
N VAL A 117 -7.09 9.75 9.44
CA VAL A 117 -7.89 8.66 8.88
C VAL A 117 -8.54 7.86 10.01
N LYS A 118 -9.54 7.03 9.68
CA LYS A 118 -10.22 6.20 10.68
C LYS A 118 -9.21 5.25 11.34
N ARG A 119 -9.09 5.33 12.66
CA ARG A 119 -8.05 4.66 13.43
C ARG A 119 -8.51 3.30 13.92
N PHE A 120 -7.80 2.25 13.50
CA PHE A 120 -7.99 0.89 14.03
C PHE A 120 -6.77 0.38 14.82
N PHE A 121 -5.62 1.03 14.67
CA PHE A 121 -4.42 0.75 15.46
C PHE A 121 -4.31 1.71 16.66
N PRO A 122 -4.02 1.20 17.87
CA PRO A 122 -4.17 1.98 19.11
C PRO A 122 -3.06 2.99 19.38
N MET A 123 -1.98 3.06 18.59
CA MET A 123 -0.99 4.13 18.64
C MET A 123 -1.03 4.94 17.35
N PRO A 124 -1.01 6.29 17.40
CA PRO A 124 -0.94 7.06 16.17
C PRO A 124 0.46 6.96 15.55
N PHE A 125 0.54 6.87 14.23
CA PHE A 125 1.80 6.94 13.51
C PHE A 125 1.62 7.65 12.17
N SER A 126 2.73 8.07 11.59
CA SER A 126 2.80 8.53 10.21
C SER A 126 3.79 7.68 9.44
N ALA A 127 3.53 7.49 8.14
CA ALA A 127 4.39 6.73 7.26
C ALA A 127 4.62 7.49 5.95
N LYS A 128 5.75 7.19 5.32
CA LYS A 128 6.15 7.71 4.03
C LYS A 128 6.52 6.55 3.10
N MET A 129 6.02 6.58 1.88
CA MET A 129 6.48 5.69 0.80
C MET A 129 7.16 6.54 -0.27
N ASP A 130 8.27 6.04 -0.79
CA ASP A 130 9.15 6.76 -1.70
C ASP A 130 9.50 5.82 -2.86
N PHE A 131 8.90 6.06 -4.01
CA PHE A 131 9.14 5.32 -5.25
C PHE A 131 10.12 6.12 -6.11
N ARG A 132 11.18 5.47 -6.60
CA ARG A 132 12.22 6.09 -7.43
C ARG A 132 12.64 5.17 -8.55
N LEU A 133 12.84 5.74 -9.74
CA LEU A 133 13.41 5.10 -10.93
C LEU A 133 14.52 5.98 -11.50
#